data_AF-A0AAU6YYW0-F1
#
_entry.id   AF-A0AAU6YYW0-F1
#
_cell.length_a   1.000
_cell.length_b   1.000
_cell.length_c   1.000
_cell.angle_alpha   90.00
_cell.angle_beta   90.00
_cell.angle_gamma   90.00
#
_symmetry.space_group_name_H-M   'P 1'
#
loop_
_entity.id
_entity.type
_entity.pdbx_description
1 polymer ?
#
loop_
_entity_poly.entity_id
_entity_poly.type
_entity_poly.pdbx_seq_one_letter_code
_entity_poly.pdbx_strand_id
1 'polypeptide(L)'
;MSFDYPAGWTVKDPGGALTGDFVDVLNPAGTLVAGLRTSIVTGSECRDKSPYEVYDAAPMLALAEAGGADGGVPRYVFESRGADTGTVSTQSTVAAFGITMLPEESGDTACPMFHLFLWPPSGAFFGGTYNPESNQTPGDSSLPYLEKARLYASTPEYRDVRTMITSLRPARGAADK
;
A
#
# COMPACT_ATOMS: atom_id res chain seq x y z
N MET A 1 -7.81 8.34 13.62
CA MET A 1 -6.72 7.33 13.56
C MET A 1 -5.37 8.00 13.78
N SER A 2 -4.27 7.26 13.85
CA SER A 2 -2.93 7.85 13.84
C SER A 2 -1.91 6.93 13.18
N PHE A 3 -0.88 7.51 12.58
CA PHE A 3 0.32 6.83 12.10
C PHE A 3 1.52 7.78 12.31
N ASP A 4 2.71 7.20 12.43
CA ASP A 4 3.97 7.92 12.54
C ASP A 4 4.54 8.12 11.13
N TYR A 5 5.20 9.24 10.88
CA TYR A 5 5.85 9.53 9.59
C TYR A 5 7.22 10.19 9.80
N PRO A 6 8.17 10.02 8.86
CA PRO A 6 9.52 10.54 9.01
C PRO A 6 9.57 12.06 9.12
N ALA A 7 10.60 12.57 9.81
CA ALA A 7 10.84 14.00 9.88
C ALA A 7 11.07 14.59 8.47
N GLY A 8 10.51 15.77 8.22
CA GLY A 8 10.59 16.46 6.92
C GLY A 8 9.57 15.99 5.88
N TRP A 9 8.81 14.91 6.16
CA TRP A 9 7.67 14.54 5.33
C TRP A 9 6.47 15.42 5.70
N THR A 10 5.58 15.63 4.73
CA THR A 10 4.39 16.45 4.91
C THR A 10 3.14 15.58 4.81
N VAL A 11 2.23 15.75 5.76
CA VAL A 11 0.91 15.14 5.76
C VAL A 11 -0.11 16.25 5.54
N LYS A 12 -0.92 16.14 4.49
CA LYS A 12 -1.97 17.13 4.19
C LYS A 12 -3.30 16.44 3.96
N ASP A 13 -4.38 17.12 4.33
CA ASP A 13 -5.72 16.77 3.86
C ASP A 13 -5.92 17.41 2.48
N PRO A 14 -6.00 16.64 1.38
CA PRO A 14 -6.23 17.21 0.06
C PRO A 14 -7.66 17.76 -0.11
N GLY A 15 -8.54 17.55 0.87
CA GLY A 15 -9.95 17.93 0.83
C GLY A 15 -10.79 17.03 -0.06
N GLY A 16 -12.10 17.12 0.12
CA GLY A 16 -13.10 16.41 -0.69
C GLY A 16 -14.50 16.59 -0.11
N ALA A 17 -15.52 16.53 -0.95
CA ALA A 17 -16.93 16.60 -0.52
C ALA A 17 -17.45 15.25 0.06
N LEU A 18 -16.58 14.25 0.14
CA LEU A 18 -16.90 12.89 0.57
C LEU A 18 -16.69 12.77 2.09
N THR A 19 -17.48 11.92 2.74
CA THR A 19 -17.29 11.58 4.15
C THR A 19 -16.04 10.72 4.33
N GLY A 20 -15.33 10.92 5.44
CA GLY A 20 -14.13 10.17 5.80
C GLY A 20 -12.87 11.03 5.83
N ASP A 21 -11.79 10.48 6.38
CA ASP A 21 -10.45 11.06 6.38
C ASP A 21 -9.79 10.90 5.00
N PHE A 22 -9.18 11.99 4.52
CA PHE A 22 -8.36 12.05 3.30
C PHE A 22 -6.98 12.58 3.69
N VAL A 23 -5.95 11.80 3.41
CA VAL A 23 -4.58 12.17 3.78
C VAL A 23 -3.64 11.84 2.63
N ASP A 24 -2.90 12.84 2.17
CA ASP A 24 -1.76 12.67 1.29
C ASP A 24 -0.48 12.80 2.10
N VAL A 25 0.43 11.85 1.89
CA VAL A 25 1.77 11.90 2.47
C VAL A 25 2.78 12.19 1.37
N LEU A 26 3.56 13.25 1.57
CA LEU A 26 4.57 13.72 0.65
C LEU A 26 5.94 13.57 1.29
N ASN A 27 6.91 13.07 0.52
CA ASN A 27 8.31 13.04 0.94
C ASN A 27 8.92 14.47 0.96
N PRO A 28 10.17 14.67 1.43
CA PRO A 28 10.77 16.00 1.53
C PRO A 28 10.94 16.72 0.19
N ALA A 29 10.90 16.00 -0.93
CA ALA A 29 10.92 16.59 -2.27
C ALA A 29 9.54 17.09 -2.73
N GLY A 30 8.49 16.90 -1.93
CA GLY A 30 7.12 17.24 -2.30
C GLY A 30 6.44 16.21 -3.21
N THR A 31 7.02 15.02 -3.33
CA THR A 31 6.45 13.91 -4.10
C THR A 31 5.44 13.15 -3.25
N LEU A 32 4.24 12.91 -3.79
CA LEU A 32 3.26 12.02 -3.15
C LEU A 32 3.79 10.58 -3.11
N VAL A 33 3.88 10.01 -1.91
CA VAL A 33 4.39 8.64 -1.71
C VAL A 33 3.31 7.67 -1.25
N ALA A 34 2.33 8.14 -0.47
CA ALA A 34 1.20 7.32 -0.04
C ALA A 34 -0.05 8.18 0.17
N GLY A 35 -1.21 7.56 -0.03
CA GLY A 35 -2.50 8.12 0.31
C GLY A 35 -3.18 7.25 1.36
N LEU A 36 -3.87 7.89 2.31
CA LEU A 36 -4.82 7.26 3.22
C LEU A 36 -6.21 7.80 2.92
N ARG A 37 -7.17 6.90 2.82
CA ARG A 37 -8.58 7.19 2.53
C ARG A 37 -9.46 6.26 3.36
N THR A 38 -10.53 6.78 3.94
CA THR A 38 -11.51 5.99 4.71
C THR A 38 -12.91 6.08 4.10
N SER A 39 -13.86 5.34 4.68
CA SER A 39 -15.23 5.24 4.16
C SER A 39 -15.28 4.66 2.74
N ILE A 40 -14.36 3.74 2.45
CA ILE A 40 -14.27 3.04 1.16
C ILE A 40 -14.94 1.67 1.28
N VAL A 41 -15.68 1.29 0.23
CA VAL A 41 -16.21 -0.07 0.07
C VAL A 41 -15.05 -1.03 -0.25
N THR A 42 -14.84 -2.04 0.59
CA THR A 42 -13.73 -3.01 0.50
C THR A 42 -14.05 -4.24 -0.35
N GLY A 43 -15.13 -4.21 -1.15
CA GLY A 43 -15.51 -5.33 -2.00
C GLY A 43 -14.43 -5.61 -3.04
N SER A 44 -13.94 -6.85 -3.08
CA SER A 44 -12.95 -7.32 -4.04
C SER A 44 -13.50 -8.48 -4.86
N GLU A 45 -13.35 -8.42 -6.17
CA GLU A 45 -13.70 -9.52 -7.08
C GLU A 45 -12.47 -9.96 -7.87
N CYS A 46 -12.24 -11.28 -7.93
CA CYS A 46 -11.17 -11.86 -8.72
C CYS A 46 -11.71 -12.34 -10.07
N ARG A 47 -11.62 -11.49 -11.09
CA ARG A 47 -12.08 -11.82 -12.45
C ARG A 47 -10.96 -12.43 -13.30
N ASP A 48 -9.81 -11.76 -13.31
CA ASP A 48 -8.63 -12.16 -14.08
C ASP A 48 -7.42 -12.28 -13.15
N LYS A 49 -6.68 -13.38 -13.27
CA LYS A 49 -5.42 -13.59 -12.55
C LYS A 49 -4.24 -13.24 -13.44
N SER A 50 -3.21 -12.67 -12.85
CA SER A 50 -1.95 -12.32 -13.52
C SER A 50 -0.76 -12.87 -12.75
N PRO A 51 0.39 -13.09 -13.41
CA PRO A 51 1.66 -13.28 -12.72
C PRO A 51 1.86 -12.17 -11.68
N TYR A 52 2.44 -12.52 -10.54
CA TYR A 52 2.65 -11.59 -9.46
C TYR A 52 3.96 -11.90 -8.76
N GLU A 53 4.42 -10.91 -8.01
CA GLU A 53 5.55 -11.08 -7.13
C GLU A 53 5.32 -10.29 -5.84
N VAL A 54 5.73 -10.87 -4.71
CA VAL A 54 5.75 -10.20 -3.41
C VAL A 54 7.19 -9.84 -3.07
N TYR A 55 7.44 -8.55 -2.87
CA TYR A 55 8.76 -8.02 -2.53
C TYR A 55 8.99 -7.94 -1.02
N ASP A 56 7.93 -7.68 -0.25
CA ASP A 56 7.96 -7.56 1.22
C ASP A 56 6.52 -7.70 1.76
N ALA A 57 6.41 -8.23 2.98
CA ALA A 57 5.13 -8.37 3.68
C ALA A 57 5.35 -8.35 5.19
N ALA A 58 4.35 -7.85 5.92
CA ALA A 58 4.35 -7.90 7.38
C ALA A 58 2.93 -7.92 7.96
N PRO A 59 2.67 -8.70 9.03
CA PRO A 59 1.37 -8.69 9.69
C PRO A 59 1.12 -7.34 10.41
N MET A 60 -0.11 -6.84 10.31
CA MET A 60 -0.58 -5.62 10.96
C MET A 60 -1.36 -5.94 12.23
N LEU A 61 -0.66 -6.39 13.27
CA LEU A 61 -1.28 -6.84 14.54
C LEU A 61 -2.14 -5.76 15.21
N ALA A 62 -1.78 -4.48 15.05
CA ALA A 62 -2.56 -3.36 15.57
C ALA A 62 -3.95 -3.22 14.92
N LEU A 63 -4.19 -3.91 13.79
CA LEU A 63 -5.45 -3.94 13.06
C LEU A 63 -6.18 -5.29 13.18
N ALA A 64 -5.68 -6.22 14.01
CA ALA A 64 -6.23 -7.57 14.11
C ALA A 64 -7.70 -7.59 14.58
N GLU A 65 -8.10 -6.70 15.50
CA GLU A 65 -9.48 -6.64 16.01
C GLU A 65 -10.50 -6.26 14.94
N ALA A 66 -10.11 -5.42 13.98
CA ALA A 66 -10.97 -5.10 12.83
C ALA A 66 -11.12 -6.29 11.87
N GLY A 67 -10.19 -7.24 11.92
CA GLY A 67 -10.20 -8.47 11.13
C GLY A 67 -9.81 -8.28 9.67
N GLY A 68 -9.50 -9.40 9.02
CA GLY A 68 -9.32 -9.55 7.58
C GLY A 68 -10.55 -10.19 6.93
N ALA A 69 -10.52 -10.40 5.61
CA ALA A 69 -11.67 -10.89 4.84
C ALA A 69 -12.23 -12.24 5.36
N ASP A 70 -11.35 -13.07 5.95
CA ASP A 70 -11.69 -14.37 6.55
C ASP A 70 -11.41 -14.41 8.06
N GLY A 71 -11.37 -13.27 8.74
CA GLY A 71 -11.00 -13.17 10.16
C GLY A 71 -9.49 -13.29 10.44
N GLY A 72 -8.66 -13.31 9.39
CA GLY A 72 -7.19 -13.25 9.50
C GLY A 72 -6.68 -11.87 9.92
N VAL A 73 -5.39 -11.75 10.25
CA VAL A 73 -4.76 -10.45 10.53
C VAL A 73 -4.47 -9.74 9.21
N PRO A 74 -4.87 -8.46 9.02
CA PRO A 74 -4.47 -7.68 7.86
C PRO A 74 -2.93 -7.65 7.72
N ARG A 75 -2.41 -7.50 6.51
CA ARG A 75 -0.97 -7.43 6.26
C ARG A 75 -0.62 -6.22 5.43
N TYR A 76 0.52 -5.61 5.75
CA TYR A 76 1.23 -4.79 4.79
C TYR A 76 1.83 -5.70 3.72
N VAL A 77 1.77 -5.28 2.47
CA VAL A 77 2.42 -5.96 1.34
C VAL A 77 2.99 -4.92 0.38
N PHE A 78 4.17 -5.20 -0.19
CA PHE A 78 4.67 -4.58 -1.40
C PHE A 78 4.76 -5.67 -2.47
N GLU A 79 4.02 -5.51 -3.56
CA GLU A 79 3.85 -6.54 -4.58
C GLU A 79 3.65 -5.95 -5.97
N SER A 80 3.71 -6.80 -6.98
CA SER A 80 3.39 -6.45 -8.36
C SER A 80 2.38 -7.40 -9.00
N ARG A 81 1.78 -6.95 -10.10
CA ARG A 81 1.02 -7.77 -11.05
C ARG A 81 1.59 -7.56 -12.45
N GLY A 82 1.41 -8.56 -13.29
CA GLY A 82 1.82 -8.53 -14.70
C GLY A 82 3.19 -9.14 -14.93
N ALA A 83 3.56 -9.22 -16.21
CA ALA A 83 4.82 -9.83 -16.66
C ALA A 83 5.50 -9.01 -17.77
N ASP A 84 5.04 -7.78 -18.02
CA ASP A 84 5.70 -6.89 -18.99
C ASP A 84 7.10 -6.54 -18.48
N THR A 85 8.09 -6.74 -19.35
CA THR A 85 9.51 -6.50 -19.06
C THR A 85 10.00 -5.13 -19.51
N GLY A 86 9.08 -4.27 -19.97
CA GLY A 86 9.35 -2.86 -20.28
C GLY A 86 9.88 -2.08 -19.09
N THR A 87 10.42 -0.88 -19.35
CA THR A 87 11.11 -0.06 -18.34
C THR A 87 10.16 0.84 -17.52
N VAL A 88 8.87 0.87 -17.87
CA VAL A 88 7.80 1.66 -17.25
C VAL A 88 6.60 0.78 -16.92
N SER A 89 5.74 1.24 -16.01
CA SER A 89 4.47 0.58 -15.70
C SER A 89 3.52 0.61 -16.90
N THR A 90 2.65 -0.39 -17.01
CA THR A 90 1.55 -0.43 -17.98
C THR A 90 0.23 -0.67 -17.25
N GLN A 91 -0.90 -0.67 -17.97
CA GLN A 91 -2.20 -1.02 -17.37
C GLN A 91 -2.24 -2.47 -16.85
N SER A 92 -1.45 -3.36 -17.45
CA SER A 92 -1.38 -4.78 -17.05
C SER A 92 -0.20 -5.09 -16.13
N THR A 93 0.76 -4.17 -15.98
CA THR A 93 1.97 -4.38 -15.16
C THR A 93 2.22 -3.20 -14.23
N VAL A 94 2.02 -3.42 -12.94
CA VAL A 94 2.10 -2.39 -11.90
C VAL A 94 2.62 -2.99 -10.59
N ALA A 95 3.41 -2.22 -9.85
CA ALA A 95 3.85 -2.52 -8.50
C ALA A 95 3.27 -1.49 -7.52
N ALA A 96 2.82 -1.95 -6.36
CA ALA A 96 2.21 -1.10 -5.34
C ALA A 96 2.40 -1.70 -3.95
N PHE A 97 2.34 -0.85 -2.93
CA PHE A 97 2.41 -1.23 -1.53
C PHE A 97 1.22 -0.68 -0.76
N GLY A 98 0.78 -1.43 0.25
CA GLY A 98 -0.31 -1.00 1.11
C GLY A 98 -0.78 -2.10 2.04
N ILE A 99 -1.87 -1.83 2.76
CA ILE A 99 -2.48 -2.78 3.69
C ILE A 99 -3.55 -3.59 2.94
N THR A 100 -3.48 -4.90 3.01
CA THR A 100 -4.49 -5.81 2.46
C THR A 100 -5.03 -6.75 3.53
N MET A 101 -6.31 -7.10 3.38
CA MET A 101 -6.97 -8.16 4.14
C MET A 101 -7.09 -9.47 3.38
N LEU A 102 -6.66 -9.49 2.12
CA LEU A 102 -6.71 -10.69 1.33
C LEU A 102 -5.69 -11.70 1.86
N PRO A 103 -6.07 -12.99 1.84
CA PRO A 103 -5.13 -14.06 2.18
C PRO A 103 -3.92 -14.02 1.25
N GLU A 104 -2.86 -14.71 1.65
CA GLU A 104 -1.73 -14.92 0.77
C GLU A 104 -2.15 -15.76 -0.43
N GLU A 105 -1.71 -15.36 -1.62
CA GLU A 105 -2.03 -16.07 -2.84
C GLU A 105 -1.25 -17.39 -2.89
N SER A 106 -1.91 -18.46 -3.33
CA SER A 106 -1.26 -19.75 -3.56
C SER A 106 -1.00 -19.94 -5.05
N GLY A 107 0.25 -20.21 -5.43
CA GLY A 107 0.66 -20.47 -6.82
C GLY A 107 1.31 -19.27 -7.51
N ASP A 108 1.34 -19.30 -8.84
CA ASP A 108 2.13 -18.37 -9.68
C ASP A 108 1.33 -17.18 -10.20
N THR A 109 0.02 -17.14 -9.93
CA THR A 109 -0.86 -16.05 -10.38
C THR A 109 -1.77 -15.58 -9.24
N ALA A 110 -2.05 -14.28 -9.21
CA ALA A 110 -2.85 -13.63 -8.18
C ALA A 110 -3.99 -12.80 -8.79
N CYS A 111 -5.03 -12.57 -7.98
CA CYS A 111 -6.10 -11.63 -8.30
C CYS A 111 -5.56 -10.19 -8.39
N PRO A 112 -6.33 -9.22 -8.92
CA PRO A 112 -5.92 -7.81 -8.92
C PRO A 112 -5.51 -7.33 -7.52
N MET A 113 -4.62 -6.35 -7.43
CA MET A 113 -4.19 -5.82 -6.13
C MET A 113 -5.34 -5.12 -5.42
N PHE A 114 -5.67 -5.59 -4.22
CA PHE A 114 -6.63 -4.95 -3.33
C PHE A 114 -5.94 -4.57 -2.02
N HIS A 115 -5.36 -3.38 -1.99
CA HIS A 115 -4.76 -2.78 -0.78
C HIS A 115 -5.83 -2.08 0.05
N LEU A 116 -6.82 -2.86 0.47
CA LEU A 116 -7.97 -2.44 1.23
C LEU A 116 -8.03 -3.19 2.56
N PHE A 117 -8.45 -2.49 3.61
CA PHE A 117 -8.64 -3.06 4.94
C PHE A 117 -9.88 -2.54 5.64
N LEU A 118 -10.38 -3.31 6.61
CA LEU A 118 -11.54 -2.96 7.42
C LEU A 118 -11.14 -1.83 8.35
N TRP A 119 -11.99 -0.80 8.37
CA TRP A 119 -11.81 0.36 9.22
C TRP A 119 -13.18 0.94 9.58
N PRO A 120 -13.64 0.78 10.84
CA PRO A 120 -14.97 1.22 11.23
C PRO A 120 -15.26 2.69 10.84
N PRO A 121 -16.46 2.98 10.30
CA PRO A 121 -17.59 2.06 10.12
C PRO A 121 -17.59 1.24 8.81
N SER A 122 -16.55 1.33 7.98
CA SER A 122 -16.52 0.72 6.64
C SER A 122 -15.12 0.16 6.36
N GLY A 123 -14.46 0.63 5.31
CA GLY A 123 -13.09 0.28 4.98
C GLY A 123 -12.20 1.48 4.73
N ALA A 124 -10.93 1.17 4.53
CA ALA A 124 -9.89 2.14 4.24
C ALA A 124 -8.85 1.57 3.26
N PHE A 125 -8.15 2.51 2.64
CA PHE A 125 -6.95 2.30 1.84
C PHE A 125 -5.82 3.06 2.54
N PHE A 126 -4.65 2.44 2.68
CA PHE A 126 -3.42 3.15 3.01
C PHE A 126 -2.25 2.51 2.26
N GLY A 127 -1.69 3.25 1.31
CA GLY A 127 -0.68 2.72 0.40
C GLY A 127 -0.33 3.68 -0.73
N GLY A 128 0.43 3.18 -1.70
CA GLY A 128 0.89 3.93 -2.87
C GLY A 128 1.34 3.00 -3.99
N THR A 129 1.48 3.55 -5.19
CA THR A 129 2.03 2.84 -6.35
C THR A 129 3.51 3.15 -6.50
N TYR A 130 4.30 2.14 -6.84
CA TYR A 130 5.70 2.36 -7.22
C TYR A 130 5.78 3.03 -8.60
N ASN A 131 6.47 4.16 -8.66
CA ASN A 131 6.75 4.91 -9.88
C ASN A 131 8.26 5.24 -9.97
N PRO A 132 8.99 4.71 -10.97
CA PRO A 132 10.44 4.93 -11.10
C PRO A 132 10.83 6.40 -11.36
N GLU A 133 9.91 7.26 -11.79
CA GLU A 133 10.20 8.69 -11.97
C GLU A 133 10.27 9.44 -10.63
N SER A 134 9.58 8.93 -9.62
CA SER A 134 9.35 9.63 -8.36
C SER A 134 9.90 8.89 -7.14
N ASN A 135 10.09 7.58 -7.25
CA ASN A 135 10.74 6.74 -6.25
C ASN A 135 12.21 6.56 -6.62
N GLN A 136 13.11 7.00 -5.73
CA GLN A 136 14.55 6.89 -5.98
C GLN A 136 14.99 5.43 -5.91
N THR A 137 15.12 4.78 -7.07
CA THR A 137 15.61 3.41 -7.19
C THR A 137 17.08 3.42 -7.63
N PRO A 138 17.98 2.73 -6.91
CA PRO A 138 19.37 2.59 -7.33
C PRO A 138 19.49 1.70 -8.59
N GLY A 139 20.50 1.96 -9.41
CA GLY A 139 20.82 1.14 -10.58
C GLY A 139 20.62 1.86 -11.91
N ASP A 140 20.66 1.10 -13.00
CA ASP A 140 20.50 1.63 -14.35
C ASP A 140 19.02 1.97 -14.64
N SER A 141 18.80 3.17 -15.18
CA SER A 141 17.49 3.62 -15.67
C SER A 141 16.87 2.71 -16.75
N SER A 142 17.67 1.89 -17.43
CA SER A 142 17.22 0.93 -18.44
C SER A 142 16.71 -0.39 -17.87
N LEU A 143 16.82 -0.61 -16.55
CA LEU A 143 16.31 -1.82 -15.91
C LEU A 143 14.80 -2.02 -16.16
N PRO A 144 14.33 -3.27 -16.28
CA PRO A 144 12.91 -3.58 -16.33
C PRO A 144 12.16 -3.00 -15.13
N TYR A 145 10.93 -2.55 -15.34
CA TYR A 145 10.10 -1.89 -14.32
C TYR A 145 9.97 -2.74 -13.04
N LEU A 146 9.68 -4.04 -13.18
CA LEU A 146 9.54 -4.95 -12.05
C LEU A 146 10.86 -5.18 -11.29
N GLU A 147 11.99 -5.11 -11.98
CA GLU A 147 13.31 -5.20 -11.33
C GLU A 147 13.63 -3.91 -10.56
N LYS A 148 13.25 -2.75 -11.10
CA LYS A 148 13.35 -1.48 -10.35
C LYS A 148 12.45 -1.49 -9.11
N ALA A 149 11.24 -2.05 -9.20
CA ALA A 149 10.36 -2.23 -8.04
C ALA A 149 10.98 -3.13 -6.98
N ARG A 150 11.59 -4.26 -7.37
CA ARG A 150 12.35 -5.12 -6.45
C ARG A 150 13.47 -4.36 -5.75
N LEU A 151 14.27 -3.61 -6.51
CA LEU A 151 15.38 -2.83 -5.95
C LEU A 151 14.90 -1.73 -5.01
N TYR A 152 13.73 -1.12 -5.29
CA TYR A 152 13.13 -0.12 -4.43
C TYR A 152 12.90 -0.63 -3.00
N ALA A 153 12.55 -1.91 -2.82
CA ALA A 153 12.35 -2.53 -1.50
C ALA A 153 13.59 -2.47 -0.59
N SER A 154 14.77 -2.22 -1.14
CA SER A 154 16.02 -2.09 -0.37
C SER A 154 16.38 -0.64 0.00
N THR A 155 15.60 0.34 -0.44
CA THR A 155 15.94 1.76 -0.31
C THR A 155 15.58 2.33 1.07
N PRO A 156 16.27 3.39 1.51
CA PRO A 156 15.88 4.14 2.70
C PRO A 156 14.47 4.72 2.61
N GLU A 157 14.08 5.28 1.44
CA GLU A 157 12.73 5.82 1.24
C GLU A 157 11.67 4.74 1.43
N TYR A 158 11.87 3.55 0.86
CA TYR A 158 10.94 2.44 1.04
C TYR A 158 10.85 2.00 2.52
N ARG A 159 11.97 1.95 3.25
CA ARG A 159 11.95 1.63 4.69
C ARG A 159 11.12 2.63 5.49
N ASP A 160 11.22 3.90 5.14
CA ASP A 160 10.44 4.98 5.73
C ASP A 160 8.94 4.83 5.41
N VAL A 161 8.59 4.57 4.15
CA VAL A 161 7.21 4.26 3.71
C VAL A 161 6.64 3.08 4.49
N ARG A 162 7.37 1.97 4.54
CA ARG A 162 6.98 0.74 5.24
C ARG A 162 6.75 1.02 6.72
N THR A 163 7.67 1.72 7.38
CA THR A 163 7.55 2.06 8.80
C THR A 163 6.33 2.92 9.05
N MET A 164 6.08 3.91 8.19
CA MET A 164 4.90 4.77 8.27
C MET A 164 3.60 3.97 8.14
N ILE A 165 3.43 3.18 7.07
CA ILE A 165 2.20 2.43 6.84
C ILE A 165 1.97 1.40 7.95
N THR A 166 3.03 0.71 8.38
CA THR A 166 2.94 -0.32 9.44
C THR A 166 2.70 0.25 10.84
N SER A 167 2.89 1.55 11.04
CA SER A 167 2.59 2.24 12.30
C SER A 167 1.11 2.61 12.47
N LEU A 168 0.28 2.41 11.44
CA LEU A 168 -1.14 2.74 11.46
C LEU A 168 -1.84 2.02 12.61
N ARG A 169 -2.60 2.80 13.39
CA ARG A 169 -3.34 2.32 14.55
C ARG A 169 -4.62 3.12 14.76
N PRO A 170 -5.64 2.52 15.41
CA PRO A 170 -6.77 3.26 15.98
C PRO A 170 -6.28 4.44 16.82
N ALA A 171 -6.99 5.58 16.76
CA ALA A 171 -6.71 6.65 17.71
C ALA A 171 -7.00 6.12 19.12
N ARG A 172 -6.11 6.37 20.08
CA ARG A 172 -6.35 6.04 21.50
C ARG A 172 -7.70 6.65 21.89
N GLY A 173 -8.71 5.80 22.12
CA GLY A 173 -10.09 6.21 22.44
C GLY A 173 -11.20 5.40 21.77
N ALA A 174 -10.90 4.52 20.81
CA ALA A 174 -11.93 3.71 20.13
C ALA A 174 -12.30 2.38 20.85
N ALA A 175 -11.66 2.05 21.97
CA ALA A 175 -11.91 0.82 22.73
C ALA A 175 -12.95 0.97 23.84
N ASP A 176 -13.49 2.17 24.08
CA ASP A 176 -14.56 2.40 25.05
C ASP A 176 -15.74 3.10 24.36
N LYS A 177 -16.59 2.33 23.67
CA LYS A 177 -18.02 2.62 23.52
C LYS A 177 -18.80 1.42 23.00
#